data_AF-A0A6M3ZJD2-F1
#
_entry.id   AF-A0A6M3ZJD2-F1
#
_cell.length_a   1.000
_cell.length_b   1.000
_cell.length_c   1.000
_cell.angle_alpha   90.00
_cell.angle_beta   90.00
_cell.angle_gamma   90.00
#
_symmetry.space_group_name_H-M   'P 1'
#
loop_
_entity.id
_entity.type
_entity.pdbx_description
1 polymer ?
#
loop_
_entity_poly.entity_id
_entity_poly.type
_entity_poly.pdbx_seq_one_letter_code
_entity_poly.pdbx_strand_id
1 'polypeptide(L)'
;MRAILQKLGTDSWRTSGARFNAARRLKRREFVANVSLALMSALTVIAAFVQRVYAEPSSNADNYLSVVSAGLGVVLLVISLIEWGTKSGNVAENLHQSAEKLNAFRRKIAIQIAVLDEGGTVAAAEVQLLTDEYFEIKAECPYNHAPHDDAYFRIFHPNEPGFPHPSLIVALWIRLVWHLSSVLYVTVLWAFLLCLAFPLKEPCFWTAVKAACH
;
A
#
# COMPACT_ATOMS: atom_id res chain seq x y z
N MET A 1 15.58 28.87 -22.29
CA MET A 1 15.04 27.61 -22.85
C MET A 1 15.60 26.37 -22.15
N ARG A 2 16.93 26.16 -22.16
CA ARG A 2 17.57 25.01 -21.49
C ARG A 2 17.13 24.80 -20.03
N ALA A 3 17.13 25.85 -19.21
CA ALA A 3 16.71 25.77 -17.81
C ALA A 3 15.25 25.31 -17.62
N ILE A 4 14.35 25.70 -18.54
CA ILE A 4 12.94 25.29 -18.49
C ILE A 4 12.82 23.80 -18.79
N LEU A 5 13.49 23.32 -19.85
CA LEU A 5 13.51 21.90 -20.20
C LEU A 5 14.13 21.05 -19.09
N GLN A 6 15.24 21.50 -18.50
CA GLN A 6 15.86 20.82 -17.35
C GLN A 6 14.90 20.70 -16.18
N LYS A 7 14.23 21.79 -15.81
CA LYS A 7 13.22 21.76 -14.74
C LYS A 7 12.09 20.78 -15.06
N LEU A 8 11.55 20.83 -16.28
CA LEU A 8 10.46 19.97 -16.73
C LEU A 8 10.85 18.48 -16.72
N GLY A 9 12.09 18.18 -17.12
CA GLY A 9 12.69 16.85 -17.04
C GLY A 9 12.83 16.36 -15.60
N THR A 10 13.35 17.20 -14.69
CA THR A 10 13.49 16.88 -13.26
C THR A 10 12.13 16.67 -12.59
N ASP A 11 11.16 17.54 -12.86
CA ASP A 11 9.81 17.44 -12.29
C ASP A 11 9.09 16.17 -12.78
N SER A 12 9.24 15.83 -14.07
CA SER A 12 8.68 14.59 -14.65
C SER A 12 9.33 13.36 -14.05
N TRP A 13 10.64 13.38 -13.89
CA TRP A 13 11.41 12.29 -13.28
C TRP A 13 11.03 12.04 -11.83
N ARG A 14 10.98 13.10 -11.00
CA ARG A 14 10.60 12.98 -9.60
C ARG A 14 9.16 12.50 -9.45
N THR A 15 8.24 13.08 -10.22
CA THR A 15 6.81 12.71 -10.17
C THR A 15 6.60 11.26 -10.61
N SER A 16 7.23 10.81 -11.70
CA SER A 16 7.17 9.42 -12.15
C SER A 16 7.74 8.47 -11.10
N GLY A 17 8.89 8.80 -10.52
CA GLY A 17 9.51 8.03 -9.44
C GLY A 17 8.59 7.85 -8.22
N ALA A 18 7.99 8.94 -7.74
CA ALA A 18 7.04 8.90 -6.64
C ALA A 18 5.77 8.09 -6.99
N ARG A 19 5.22 8.26 -8.20
CA ARG A 19 4.05 7.50 -8.67
C ARG A 19 4.35 5.99 -8.82
N PHE A 20 5.54 5.59 -9.28
CA PHE A 20 5.95 4.19 -9.30
C PHE A 20 6.04 3.59 -7.89
N ASN A 21 6.60 4.34 -6.93
CA ASN A 21 6.67 3.89 -5.54
C ASN A 21 5.25 3.74 -4.95
N ALA A 22 4.36 4.70 -5.20
CA ALA A 22 2.96 4.60 -4.78
C ALA A 22 2.26 3.37 -5.37
N ALA A 23 2.44 3.13 -6.68
CA ALA A 23 1.88 1.96 -7.36
C ALA A 23 2.38 0.63 -6.74
N ARG A 24 3.69 0.50 -6.48
CA ARG A 24 4.27 -0.70 -5.85
C ARG A 24 3.71 -0.91 -4.44
N ARG A 25 3.60 0.17 -3.65
CA ARG A 25 3.06 0.14 -2.29
C ARG A 25 1.61 -0.33 -2.27
N LEU A 26 0.78 0.22 -3.15
CA LEU A 26 -0.64 -0.11 -3.23
C LEU A 26 -0.87 -1.54 -3.74
N LYS A 27 -0.13 -2.01 -4.76
CA LYS A 27 -0.17 -3.41 -5.21
C LYS A 27 0.21 -4.38 -4.09
N ARG A 28 1.24 -4.05 -3.31
CA ARG A 28 1.63 -4.84 -2.14
C ARG A 28 0.54 -4.85 -1.07
N ARG A 29 -0.06 -3.69 -0.76
CA ARG A 29 -1.15 -3.59 0.23
C ARG A 29 -2.33 -4.48 -0.17
N GLU A 30 -2.78 -4.37 -1.42
CA GLU A 30 -3.89 -5.16 -1.95
C GLU A 30 -3.59 -6.66 -1.86
N PHE A 31 -2.41 -7.08 -2.32
CA PHE A 31 -2.00 -8.49 -2.26
C PHE A 31 -2.00 -9.02 -0.81
N VAL A 32 -1.35 -8.29 0.11
CA VAL A 32 -1.25 -8.71 1.52
C VAL A 32 -2.62 -8.73 2.20
N ALA A 33 -3.49 -7.76 1.90
CA ALA A 33 -4.85 -7.72 2.43
C ALA A 33 -5.68 -8.90 1.93
N ASN A 34 -5.69 -9.16 0.62
CA ASN A 34 -6.44 -10.27 0.03
C ASN A 34 -6.00 -11.63 0.59
N VAL A 35 -4.69 -11.88 0.62
CA VAL A 35 -4.14 -13.12 1.19
C VAL A 35 -4.50 -13.25 2.67
N SER A 36 -4.38 -12.18 3.44
CA SER A 36 -4.67 -12.22 4.88
C SER A 36 -6.15 -12.43 5.17
N LEU A 37 -7.05 -11.75 4.45
CA LEU A 37 -8.49 -11.95 4.62
C LEU A 37 -8.91 -13.37 4.24
N ALA A 38 -8.33 -13.94 3.18
CA ALA A 38 -8.56 -15.33 2.82
C ALA A 38 -8.09 -16.30 3.92
N LEU A 39 -6.88 -16.09 4.47
CA LEU A 39 -6.35 -16.91 5.56
C LEU A 39 -7.17 -16.77 6.84
N MET A 40 -7.57 -15.55 7.22
CA MET A 40 -8.44 -15.32 8.38
C MET A 40 -9.80 -15.99 8.20
N SER A 41 -10.40 -15.90 7.01
CA SER A 41 -11.64 -16.60 6.70
C SER A 41 -11.48 -18.11 6.84
N ALA A 42 -10.39 -18.69 6.30
CA ALA A 42 -10.12 -20.12 6.47
C ALA A 42 -9.95 -20.50 7.95
N LEU A 43 -9.24 -19.68 8.74
CA LEU A 43 -9.07 -19.91 10.18
C LEU A 43 -10.38 -19.86 10.95
N THR A 44 -11.31 -18.95 10.61
CA THR A 44 -12.63 -18.92 11.26
C THR A 44 -13.44 -20.20 11.01
N VAL A 45 -13.34 -20.78 9.80
CA VAL A 45 -13.97 -22.05 9.47
C VAL A 45 -13.32 -23.20 10.23
N ILE A 46 -11.98 -23.26 10.27
CA ILE A 46 -11.23 -24.26 11.03
C ILE A 46 -11.59 -24.17 12.52
N ALA A 47 -11.70 -22.98 13.08
CA ALA A 47 -12.09 -22.77 14.49
C ALA A 47 -13.47 -23.37 14.79
N ALA A 48 -14.44 -23.21 13.90
CA ALA A 48 -15.77 -23.81 14.04
C ALA A 48 -15.72 -25.36 14.02
N PHE A 49 -14.87 -25.96 13.18
CA PHE A 49 -14.66 -27.42 13.20
C PHE A 49 -13.96 -27.89 14.48
N VAL A 50 -12.93 -27.18 14.93
CA VAL A 50 -12.21 -27.49 16.17
C VAL A 50 -13.16 -27.41 17.37
N GLN A 51 -13.98 -26.36 17.45
CA GLN A 51 -15.04 -26.23 18.45
C GLN A 51 -15.93 -27.46 18.45
N ARG A 52 -16.47 -27.84 17.28
CA ARG A 52 -17.43 -28.94 17.16
C ARG A 52 -16.88 -30.31 17.59
N VAL A 53 -15.57 -30.53 17.41
CA VAL A 53 -14.91 -31.82 17.69
C VAL A 53 -14.38 -31.88 19.12
N TYR A 54 -13.82 -30.78 19.64
CA TYR A 54 -13.03 -30.79 20.87
C TYR A 54 -13.67 -30.03 22.04
N ALA A 55 -14.62 -29.12 21.82
CA ALA A 55 -15.29 -28.43 22.91
C ALA A 55 -16.41 -29.31 23.48
N GLU A 56 -16.44 -29.48 24.81
CA GLU A 56 -17.59 -30.09 25.46
C GLU A 56 -18.82 -29.20 25.27
N PRO A 57 -20.02 -29.77 25.00
CA PRO A 57 -21.23 -28.99 24.84
C PRO A 57 -21.48 -28.08 26.06
N SER A 58 -21.81 -26.81 25.80
CA SER A 58 -22.04 -25.80 26.85
C SER A 58 -20.82 -25.43 27.71
N SER A 59 -19.61 -25.86 27.33
CA SER A 59 -18.38 -25.34 27.93
C SER A 59 -18.18 -23.85 27.60
N ASN A 60 -17.28 -23.19 28.33
CA ASN A 60 -16.92 -21.79 28.04
C ASN A 60 -16.32 -21.66 26.63
N ALA A 61 -15.50 -22.62 26.20
CA ALA A 61 -14.94 -22.68 24.85
C ALA A 61 -16.02 -22.81 23.78
N ASP A 62 -17.01 -23.67 23.97
CA ASP A 62 -18.12 -23.87 23.02
C ASP A 62 -18.89 -22.55 22.79
N ASN A 63 -19.34 -21.90 23.87
CA ASN A 63 -20.05 -20.64 23.79
C ASN A 63 -19.18 -19.50 23.20
N TYR A 64 -17.93 -19.41 23.64
CA TYR A 64 -17.00 -18.36 23.19
C TYR A 64 -16.65 -18.50 21.71
N LEU A 65 -16.28 -19.70 21.26
CA LEU A 65 -15.93 -19.97 19.86
C LEU A 65 -17.13 -19.79 18.95
N SER A 66 -18.35 -20.13 19.38
CA SER A 66 -19.57 -19.85 18.61
C SER A 66 -19.75 -18.37 18.36
N VAL A 67 -19.70 -17.55 19.42
CA VAL A 67 -19.90 -16.10 19.32
C VAL A 67 -18.78 -15.45 18.51
N VAL A 68 -17.53 -15.81 18.79
CA VAL A 68 -16.35 -15.24 18.11
C VAL A 68 -16.32 -15.64 16.64
N SER A 69 -16.57 -16.90 16.29
CA SER A 69 -16.55 -17.36 14.89
C SER A 69 -17.67 -16.72 14.07
N ALA A 70 -18.88 -16.63 14.62
CA ALA A 70 -20.00 -15.95 13.96
C ALA A 70 -19.73 -14.44 13.78
N GLY A 71 -19.29 -13.76 14.84
CA GLY A 71 -18.97 -12.33 14.81
C GLY A 71 -17.82 -12.00 13.86
N LEU A 72 -16.73 -12.77 13.91
CA LEU A 72 -15.60 -12.62 13.00
C LEU A 72 -16.00 -12.86 11.54
N GLY A 73 -16.87 -13.83 11.27
CA GLY A 73 -17.39 -14.06 9.91
C GLY A 73 -18.06 -12.81 9.33
N VAL A 74 -18.91 -12.14 10.12
CA VAL A 74 -19.56 -10.87 9.70
C VAL A 74 -18.54 -9.75 9.52
N VAL A 75 -17.61 -9.58 10.46
CA VAL A 75 -16.58 -8.53 10.40
C VAL A 75 -15.66 -8.73 9.19
N LEU A 76 -15.21 -9.95 8.92
CA LEU A 76 -14.37 -10.28 7.77
C LEU A 76 -15.11 -10.02 6.45
N LEU A 77 -16.41 -10.33 6.39
CA LEU A 77 -17.23 -10.02 5.22
C LEU A 77 -17.30 -8.50 4.96
N VAL A 78 -17.58 -7.70 6.00
CA VAL A 78 -17.62 -6.23 5.88
C VAL A 78 -16.27 -5.67 5.46
N ILE A 79 -15.18 -6.12 6.07
CA ILE A 79 -13.83 -5.68 5.73
C ILE A 79 -13.49 -6.04 4.28
N SER A 80 -13.84 -7.25 3.84
CA SER A 80 -13.60 -7.70 2.46
C SER A 80 -14.33 -6.81 1.44
N LEU A 81 -15.56 -6.42 1.73
CA LEU A 81 -16.33 -5.49 0.89
C LEU A 81 -15.70 -4.09 0.86
N ILE A 82 -15.25 -3.59 2.01
CA ILE A 82 -14.56 -2.29 2.09
C ILE A 82 -13.26 -2.33 1.26
N GLU A 83 -12.42 -3.35 1.45
CA GLU A 83 -11.13 -3.44 0.75
C GLU A 83 -11.34 -3.52 -0.77
N TRP A 84 -12.31 -4.32 -1.23
CA TRP A 84 -12.70 -4.36 -2.63
C TRP A 84 -13.21 -2.99 -3.14
N GLY A 85 -14.00 -2.28 -2.32
CA GLY A 85 -14.52 -0.95 -2.61
C GLY A 85 -13.44 0.14 -2.70
N THR A 86 -12.29 -0.02 -2.03
CA THR A 86 -11.19 0.97 -2.09
C THR A 86 -10.50 1.05 -3.45
N LYS A 87 -10.68 0.03 -4.31
CA LYS A 87 -10.08 -0.05 -5.66
C LYS A 87 -8.56 0.18 -5.66
N SER A 88 -7.86 -0.27 -4.62
CA SER A 88 -6.42 -0.04 -4.44
C SER A 88 -5.59 -0.50 -5.66
N GLY A 89 -5.96 -1.62 -6.29
CA GLY A 89 -5.34 -2.08 -7.54
C GLY A 89 -5.52 -1.14 -8.72
N ASN A 90 -6.73 -0.62 -8.93
CA ASN A 90 -7.00 0.35 -10.01
C ASN A 90 -6.26 1.67 -9.78
N VAL A 91 -6.20 2.15 -8.52
CA VAL A 91 -5.42 3.34 -8.17
C VAL A 91 -3.94 3.11 -8.47
N ALA A 92 -3.41 1.95 -8.08
CA ALA A 92 -2.03 1.58 -8.34
C ALA A 92 -1.72 1.52 -9.85
N GLU A 93 -2.63 0.98 -10.65
CA GLU A 93 -2.46 0.86 -12.10
C GLU A 93 -2.51 2.22 -12.80
N ASN A 94 -3.45 3.10 -12.43
CA ASN A 94 -3.49 4.47 -12.93
C ASN A 94 -2.22 5.26 -12.59
N LEU A 95 -1.70 5.11 -11.37
CA LEU A 95 -0.43 5.73 -10.96
C LEU A 95 0.75 5.17 -11.76
N HIS A 96 0.77 3.85 -12.00
CA HIS A 96 1.82 3.19 -12.78
C HIS A 96 1.82 3.66 -14.25
N GLN A 97 0.66 3.66 -14.90
CA GLN A 97 0.51 4.13 -16.28
C GLN A 97 0.88 5.61 -16.43
N SER A 98 0.46 6.44 -15.48
CA SER A 98 0.85 7.85 -15.48
C SER A 98 2.35 8.05 -15.27
N ALA A 99 2.99 7.22 -14.44
CA ALA A 99 4.44 7.23 -14.27
C ALA A 99 5.17 6.83 -15.56
N GLU A 100 4.67 5.83 -16.29
CA GLU A 100 5.20 5.43 -17.61
C GLU A 100 5.11 6.56 -18.63
N LYS A 101 3.95 7.24 -18.72
CA LYS A 101 3.77 8.42 -19.59
C LYS A 101 4.76 9.54 -19.26
N LEU A 102 4.92 9.87 -17.97
CA LEU A 102 5.89 10.87 -17.52
C LEU A 102 7.34 10.46 -17.80
N ASN A 103 7.67 9.17 -17.71
CA ASN A 103 9.00 8.67 -18.02
C ASN A 103 9.28 8.69 -19.53
N ALA A 104 8.28 8.41 -20.37
CA ALA A 104 8.36 8.59 -21.82
C ALA A 104 8.55 10.06 -22.20
N PHE A 105 7.77 10.94 -21.58
CA PHE A 105 7.89 12.39 -21.74
C PHE A 105 9.28 12.89 -21.32
N ARG A 106 9.83 12.41 -20.20
CA ARG A 106 11.20 12.73 -19.77
C ARG A 106 12.24 12.36 -20.83
N ARG A 107 12.08 11.22 -21.53
CA ARG A 107 12.98 10.83 -22.64
C ARG A 107 12.90 11.84 -23.80
N LYS A 108 11.71 12.34 -24.14
CA LYS A 108 11.56 13.41 -25.13
C LYS A 108 12.32 14.67 -24.73
N ILE A 109 12.19 15.09 -23.47
CA ILE A 109 12.92 16.25 -22.92
C ILE A 109 14.44 16.04 -23.00
N ALA A 110 14.93 14.84 -22.70
CA ALA A 110 16.36 14.53 -22.76
C ALA A 110 16.91 14.70 -24.19
N ILE A 111 16.16 14.30 -25.22
CA ILE A 111 16.53 14.51 -26.63
C ILE A 111 16.64 16.00 -26.94
N GLN A 112 15.67 16.81 -26.49
CA GLN A 112 15.68 18.27 -26.72
C GLN A 112 16.86 18.96 -26.02
N ILE A 113 17.23 18.49 -24.83
CA ILE A 113 18.43 18.97 -24.14
C ILE A 113 19.70 18.61 -24.92
N ALA A 114 19.80 17.38 -25.45
CA ALA A 114 20.95 16.97 -26.26
C ALA A 114 21.10 17.82 -27.53
N VAL A 115 20.00 18.14 -28.21
CA VAL A 115 20.01 19.05 -29.37
C VAL A 115 20.58 20.43 -29.01
N LEU A 116 20.20 20.98 -27.86
CA LEU A 116 20.76 22.25 -27.38
C LEU A 116 22.25 22.14 -27.03
N ASP A 117 22.67 20.99 -26.49
CA ASP A 117 24.07 20.74 -26.11
C ASP A 117 24.99 20.60 -27.34
N GLU A 118 24.46 20.15 -28.48
CA GLU A 118 25.14 20.11 -29.78
C GLU A 118 25.12 21.46 -30.52
N GLY A 119 24.60 22.53 -29.90
CA GLY A 119 24.52 23.87 -30.50
C GLY A 119 23.29 24.09 -31.38
N GLY A 120 22.34 23.16 -31.38
CA GLY A 120 21.03 23.32 -32.00
C GLY A 120 20.17 24.35 -31.27
N THR A 121 19.00 24.64 -31.85
CA THR A 121 18.00 25.55 -31.25
C THR A 121 16.66 24.84 -31.11
N VAL A 122 15.96 25.13 -30.02
CA VAL A 122 14.60 24.63 -29.76
C VAL A 122 13.67 25.82 -29.75
N ALA A 123 12.61 25.77 -30.55
CA ALA A 123 11.69 26.90 -30.69
C ALA A 123 10.89 27.13 -29.39
N ALA A 124 10.55 28.39 -29.09
CA ALA A 124 9.72 28.70 -27.92
C ALA A 124 8.34 28.00 -27.97
N ALA A 125 7.76 27.89 -29.17
CA ALA A 125 6.51 27.18 -29.39
C ALA A 125 6.62 25.69 -29.04
N GLU A 126 7.76 25.05 -29.31
CA GLU A 126 8.00 23.65 -28.98
C GLU A 126 8.12 23.45 -27.46
N VAL A 127 8.79 24.37 -26.76
CA VAL A 127 8.85 24.35 -25.29
C VAL A 127 7.46 24.50 -24.67
N GLN A 128 6.60 25.34 -25.27
CA GLN A 128 5.22 25.50 -24.82
C GLN A 128 4.42 24.21 -25.00
N LEU A 129 4.50 23.57 -26.18
CA LEU A 129 3.84 22.29 -26.44
C LEU A 129 4.28 21.19 -25.45
N LEU A 130 5.57 21.12 -25.13
CA LEU A 130 6.08 20.18 -24.12
C LEU A 130 5.55 20.48 -22.72
N THR A 131 5.38 21.75 -22.40
CA THR A 131 4.82 22.19 -21.11
C THR A 131 3.34 21.79 -21.02
N ASP A 132 2.58 22.00 -22.08
CA ASP A 132 1.17 21.63 -22.17
C ASP A 132 1.01 20.10 -22.07
N GLU A 133 1.83 19.33 -22.81
CA GLU A 133 1.86 17.86 -22.75
C GLU A 133 2.12 17.37 -21.30
N TYR A 134 3.06 17.99 -20.58
CA TYR A 134 3.33 17.65 -19.18
C TYR A 134 2.11 17.85 -18.28
N PHE A 135 1.38 18.96 -18.45
CA PHE A 135 0.18 19.24 -17.66
C PHE A 135 -0.97 18.29 -18.01
N GLU A 136 -1.13 17.95 -19.29
CA GLU A 136 -2.11 16.95 -19.75
C GLU A 136 -1.84 15.59 -19.09
N ILE A 137 -0.61 15.07 -19.17
CA ILE A 137 -0.23 13.79 -18.54
C ILE A 137 -0.51 13.80 -17.02
N LYS A 138 -0.33 14.95 -16.37
CA LYS A 138 -0.63 15.08 -14.93
C LYS A 138 -2.12 15.09 -14.65
N ALA A 139 -2.90 15.79 -15.46
CA ALA A 139 -4.35 15.91 -15.32
C ALA A 139 -5.09 14.59 -15.62
N GLU A 140 -4.56 13.75 -16.51
CA GLU A 140 -5.12 12.43 -16.82
C GLU A 140 -5.14 11.48 -15.62
N CYS A 141 -4.24 11.65 -14.65
CA CYS A 141 -4.20 10.79 -13.46
C CYS A 141 -5.00 11.44 -12.33
N PRO A 142 -6.18 10.90 -11.98
CA PRO A 142 -7.03 11.51 -10.95
C PRO A 142 -6.50 11.29 -9.53
N TYR A 143 -5.46 10.45 -9.38
CA TYR A 143 -4.91 10.07 -8.09
C TYR A 143 -3.54 10.71 -7.86
N ASN A 144 -3.26 11.03 -6.60
CA ASN A 144 -1.95 11.52 -6.19
C ASN A 144 -1.20 10.47 -5.38
N HIS A 145 0.12 10.51 -5.43
CA HIS A 145 0.97 9.73 -4.55
C HIS A 145 0.96 10.33 -3.13
N ALA A 146 1.34 9.56 -2.12
CA ALA A 146 1.49 10.08 -0.78
C ALA A 146 2.86 10.78 -0.60
N PRO A 147 3.01 11.67 0.39
CA PRO A 147 4.29 12.35 0.64
C PRO A 147 5.46 11.40 0.91
N HIS A 148 5.20 10.26 1.56
CA HIS A 148 6.23 9.25 1.83
C HIS A 148 6.67 8.46 0.59
N ASP A 149 5.87 8.44 -0.49
CA ASP A 149 6.28 7.81 -1.76
C ASP A 149 7.38 8.64 -2.45
N ASP A 150 7.28 9.97 -2.39
CA ASP A 150 8.32 10.90 -2.84
C ASP A 150 9.51 10.94 -1.86
N ALA A 151 9.27 10.93 -0.55
CA ALA A 151 10.37 10.82 0.42
C ALA A 151 11.19 9.55 0.20
N TYR A 152 10.51 8.41 -0.04
CA TYR A 152 11.16 7.14 -0.39
C TYR A 152 11.91 7.25 -1.72
N PHE A 153 11.41 7.99 -2.71
CA PHE A 153 12.16 8.22 -3.95
C PHE A 153 13.47 9.00 -3.71
N ARG A 154 13.41 10.09 -2.93
CA ARG A 154 14.57 10.98 -2.70
C ARG A 154 15.73 10.27 -2.00
N ILE A 155 15.46 9.34 -1.08
CA ILE A 155 16.54 8.63 -0.36
C ILE A 155 17.37 7.70 -1.26
N PHE A 156 16.87 7.30 -2.43
CA PHE A 156 17.63 6.51 -3.42
C PHE A 156 18.39 7.39 -4.42
N HIS A 157 18.19 8.70 -4.36
CA HIS A 157 18.83 9.66 -5.26
C HIS A 157 19.51 10.78 -4.46
N PRO A 158 20.45 10.43 -3.55
CA PRO A 158 21.05 11.41 -2.66
C PRO A 158 21.88 12.45 -3.40
N ASN A 159 22.43 12.13 -4.57
CA ASN A 159 23.34 13.01 -5.31
C ASN A 159 22.62 14.07 -6.16
N GLU A 160 21.29 14.11 -6.12
CA GLU A 160 20.51 15.05 -6.93
C GLU A 160 20.47 16.45 -6.31
N PRO A 161 20.75 17.51 -7.10
CA PRO A 161 20.67 18.88 -6.63
C PRO A 161 19.30 19.21 -6.03
N GLY A 162 19.29 19.77 -4.81
CA GLY A 162 18.07 20.18 -4.12
C GLY A 162 17.35 19.06 -3.38
N PHE A 163 17.87 17.82 -3.37
CA PHE A 163 17.37 16.78 -2.49
C PHE A 163 18.06 16.90 -1.13
N PRO A 164 17.32 16.76 -0.01
CA PRO A 164 17.96 16.70 1.30
C PRO A 164 18.78 15.42 1.39
N HIS A 165 19.96 15.49 2.00
CA HIS A 165 20.73 14.31 2.40
C HIS A 165 20.26 13.86 3.79
N PRO A 166 19.34 12.88 3.90
CA PRO A 166 18.89 12.42 5.20
C PRO A 166 20.03 11.71 5.93
N SER A 167 20.04 11.82 7.26
CA SER A 167 20.86 10.93 8.09
C SER A 167 20.41 9.49 7.92
N LEU A 168 21.28 8.53 8.26
CA LEU A 168 20.97 7.10 8.18
C LEU A 168 19.68 6.74 8.94
N ILE A 169 19.45 7.35 10.10
CA ILE A 169 18.26 7.13 10.93
C ILE A 169 17.00 7.62 10.20
N VAL A 170 17.06 8.81 9.60
CA VAL A 170 15.92 9.37 8.85
C VAL A 170 15.63 8.52 7.61
N ALA A 171 16.66 8.08 6.89
CA ALA A 171 16.50 7.20 5.73
C ALA A 171 15.87 5.85 6.13
N LEU A 172 16.31 5.27 7.24
CA LEU A 172 15.74 4.04 7.79
C LEU A 172 14.26 4.24 8.17
N TRP A 173 13.93 5.35 8.84
CA TRP A 173 12.55 5.69 9.20
C TRP A 173 11.65 5.83 7.97
N ILE A 174 12.11 6.53 6.93
CA ILE A 174 11.37 6.67 5.66
C ILE A 174 11.10 5.29 5.04
N ARG A 175 12.09 4.40 5.00
CA ARG A 175 11.91 3.02 4.50
C ARG A 175 10.89 2.27 5.35
N LEU A 176 10.99 2.36 6.67
CA LEU A 176 10.08 1.69 7.60
C LEU A 176 8.65 2.19 7.41
N VAL A 177 8.42 3.50 7.38
CA VAL A 177 7.09 4.09 7.14
C VAL A 177 6.53 3.66 5.78
N TRP A 178 7.34 3.64 4.72
CA TRP A 178 6.89 3.19 3.41
C TRP A 178 6.48 1.71 3.42
N HIS A 179 7.28 0.83 4.02
CA HIS A 179 6.94 -0.59 4.13
C HIS A 179 5.75 -0.85 5.06
N LEU A 180 5.69 -0.15 6.19
CA LEU A 180 4.67 -0.31 7.22
C LEU A 180 3.31 0.20 6.72
N SER A 181 3.27 1.32 5.99
CA SER A 181 2.04 1.83 5.38
C SER A 181 1.42 0.87 4.35
N SER A 182 2.15 -0.16 3.91
CA SER A 182 1.60 -1.22 3.06
C SER A 182 0.88 -2.32 3.86
N VAL A 183 1.27 -2.55 5.12
CA VAL A 183 0.90 -3.77 5.87
C VAL A 183 0.26 -3.51 7.24
N LEU A 184 0.42 -2.31 7.81
CA LEU A 184 0.07 -2.01 9.20
C LEU A 184 -1.36 -2.40 9.56
N TYR A 185 -2.33 -2.02 8.72
CA TYR A 185 -3.73 -2.35 8.92
C TYR A 185 -3.95 -3.87 9.05
N VAL A 186 -3.36 -4.65 8.15
CA VAL A 186 -3.45 -6.11 8.14
C VAL A 186 -2.74 -6.71 9.36
N THR A 187 -1.60 -6.15 9.76
CA THR A 187 -0.88 -6.56 10.98
C THR A 187 -1.75 -6.32 12.23
N VAL A 188 -2.49 -5.22 12.29
CA VAL A 188 -3.42 -4.94 13.40
C VAL A 188 -4.55 -5.95 13.43
N LEU A 189 -5.11 -6.33 12.28
CA LEU A 189 -6.13 -7.40 12.21
C LEU A 189 -5.60 -8.75 12.70
N TRP A 190 -4.38 -9.12 12.32
CA TRP A 190 -3.74 -10.35 12.81
C TRP A 190 -3.48 -10.31 14.31
N ALA A 191 -2.99 -9.19 14.84
CA ALA A 191 -2.80 -9.01 16.27
C ALA A 191 -4.12 -9.14 17.03
N PHE A 192 -5.20 -8.53 16.51
CA PHE A 192 -6.54 -8.65 17.08
C PHE A 192 -7.02 -10.11 17.10
N LEU A 193 -6.85 -10.85 15.99
CA LEU A 193 -7.22 -12.27 15.92
C LEU A 193 -6.41 -13.12 16.92
N LEU A 194 -5.11 -12.87 17.08
CA LEU A 194 -4.27 -13.55 18.06
C LEU A 194 -4.69 -13.25 19.50
N CYS A 195 -5.09 -12.01 19.80
CA CYS A 195 -5.65 -11.64 21.09
C CYS A 195 -6.94 -12.40 21.39
N LEU A 196 -7.83 -12.55 20.40
CA LEU A 196 -9.06 -13.34 20.57
C LEU A 196 -8.80 -14.83 20.82
N ALA A 197 -7.68 -15.37 20.35
CA ALA A 197 -7.28 -16.76 20.59
C ALA A 197 -6.65 -16.98 21.98
N PHE A 198 -6.28 -15.93 22.71
CA PHE A 198 -5.57 -16.03 23.98
C PHE A 198 -6.32 -16.84 25.06
N PRO A 199 -7.64 -16.65 25.29
CA PRO A 199 -8.38 -17.40 26.32
C PRO A 199 -8.41 -18.91 26.08
N LEU A 200 -8.24 -19.36 24.84
CA LEU A 200 -8.32 -20.77 24.44
C LEU A 200 -7.11 -21.60 24.91
N LYS A 201 -6.06 -20.95 25.43
CA LYS A 201 -4.85 -21.64 25.93
C LYS A 201 -5.10 -22.38 27.24
N GLU A 202 -6.09 -21.95 28.03
CA GLU A 202 -6.36 -22.51 29.34
C GLU A 202 -7.16 -23.81 29.22
N PRO A 203 -6.66 -24.96 29.70
CA PRO A 203 -7.35 -26.24 29.56
C PRO A 203 -8.74 -26.27 30.19
N CYS A 204 -8.93 -25.54 31.30
CA CYS A 204 -10.23 -25.41 31.98
C CYS A 204 -11.28 -24.66 31.16
N PHE A 205 -10.88 -23.95 30.10
CA PHE A 205 -11.80 -23.26 29.21
C PHE A 205 -12.60 -24.25 28.34
N TRP A 206 -12.02 -25.43 28.06
CA TRP A 206 -12.57 -26.45 27.18
C TRP A 206 -13.52 -27.46 27.85
N THR A 207 -13.48 -27.54 29.18
CA THR A 207 -14.36 -28.43 29.96
C THR A 207 -15.60 -27.70 30.42
N ALA A 208 -16.73 -28.41 30.51
CA ALA A 208 -17.94 -27.85 31.10
C ALA A 208 -17.67 -27.39 32.54
N VAL A 209 -18.20 -26.22 32.90
CA VAL A 209 -18.26 -25.83 34.31
C VAL A 209 -19.15 -26.86 34.98
N LYS A 210 -18.55 -27.79 35.74
CA LYS A 210 -19.33 -28.72 36.56
C LYS A 210 -20.20 -27.86 37.47
N ALA A 211 -21.50 -27.87 37.23
CA ALA A 211 -22.46 -27.26 38.13
C ALA A 211 -22.16 -27.81 39.53
N ALA A 212 -21.78 -26.93 40.46
CA ALA A 212 -21.90 -27.26 41.86
C ALA A 212 -23.40 -27.49 42.10
N CYS A 213 -23.79 -28.76 42.21
CA CYS A 213 -25.07 -29.12 42.78
C CYS A 213 -25.10 -28.56 44.20
N HIS A 214 -25.96 -27.56 44.42
CA HIS A 214 -26.50 -27.21 45.73
C HIS A 214 -28.01 -27.19 45.62
#